data_AF-V4SMX2-F1
#
_entry.id   AF-V4SMX2-F1
#
_cell.length_a   1.000
_cell.length_b   1.000
_cell.length_c   1.000
_cell.angle_alpha   90.00
_cell.angle_beta   90.00
_cell.angle_gamma   90.00
#
_symmetry.space_group_name_H-M   'P 1'
#
loop_
_entity.id
_entity.type
_entity.pdbx_description
1 polymer ?
#
loop_
_entity_poly.entity_id
_entity_poly.type
_entity_poly.pdbx_seq_one_letter_code
_entity_poly.pdbx_strand_id
1 'polypeptide(L)'
;MDETVDADRISDLPTFIIHHIMSFLSPKDVVRTGILSTTWRKFQTSFPVLDFDQNNFLVKSRVKRVSPFNLEDMMSRKNFCKSLRKFIRFVDASLHRFCELGFPKQKLRISVSLLDVKESSPLFDKWVELTLENGVKELDFEVITDKNSVYTLPQIIFSAKLLTSLKLFGCKLEQTSHCINLRSLKRLSLDEVYMNDQMVQSLTHECCVLEDLSFFYCFGLKHLRISETRKLKSLIFHFQYQDLESVEIDVPSLQQLELSFSRVPRLLDVAECPHLKKLVLFLPHFNDREFHHLISKFPLLEGPSVISLETLERIMISSDRLMHLEVYNCSGLNRINVDAPNLLSFDFEDNPIPIVSTNAPCPLNVHFSNSGDIDTRWYLN
;
A
#
# COMPACT_ATOMS: atom_id res chain seq x y z
N MET A 1 27.37 -30.56 -45.30
CA MET A 1 26.34 -30.54 -44.25
C MET A 1 26.63 -29.31 -43.44
N ASP A 2 25.75 -28.32 -43.59
CA ASP A 2 25.85 -27.00 -42.96
C ASP A 2 25.29 -27.16 -41.54
N GLU A 3 26.18 -27.22 -40.55
CA GLU A 3 25.77 -27.25 -39.14
C GLU A 3 25.26 -25.85 -38.80
N THR A 4 23.93 -25.70 -38.78
CA THR A 4 23.29 -24.52 -38.21
C THR A 4 23.63 -24.47 -36.73
N VAL A 5 24.69 -23.72 -36.39
CA VAL A 5 25.02 -23.34 -35.01
C VAL A 5 23.78 -22.64 -34.47
N ASP A 6 23.10 -23.29 -33.52
CA ASP A 6 21.92 -22.73 -32.85
C ASP A 6 22.34 -21.45 -32.15
N ALA A 7 22.11 -20.31 -32.81
CA ALA A 7 22.64 -19.03 -32.37
C ALA A 7 21.96 -18.65 -31.05
N ASP A 8 22.75 -18.34 -30.01
CA ASP A 8 22.25 -17.88 -28.71
C ASP A 8 21.73 -16.44 -28.79
N ARG A 9 20.56 -16.30 -29.42
CA ARG A 9 19.88 -15.01 -29.66
C ARG A 9 19.48 -14.31 -28.36
N ILE A 10 19.41 -15.04 -27.25
CA ILE A 10 19.08 -14.50 -25.92
C ILE A 10 20.29 -13.79 -25.30
N SER A 11 21.51 -14.27 -25.57
CA SER A 11 22.74 -13.58 -25.15
C SER A 11 23.07 -12.35 -26.00
N ASP A 12 22.58 -12.29 -27.23
CA ASP A 12 22.79 -11.15 -28.15
C ASP A 12 21.87 -9.95 -27.87
N LEU A 13 20.93 -10.08 -26.94
CA LEU A 13 20.06 -8.98 -26.55
C LEU A 13 20.88 -7.83 -25.94
N PRO A 14 20.59 -6.57 -26.29
CA PRO A 14 21.22 -5.43 -25.65
C PRO A 14 21.03 -5.46 -24.12
N THR A 15 22.06 -5.03 -23.39
CA THR A 15 22.08 -5.03 -21.91
C THR A 15 20.81 -4.46 -21.29
N PHE A 16 20.29 -3.35 -21.83
CA PHE A 16 19.09 -2.70 -21.30
C PHE A 16 17.83 -3.56 -21.44
N ILE A 17 17.73 -4.41 -22.48
CA ILE A 17 16.63 -5.36 -22.65
C ILE A 17 16.74 -6.50 -21.65
N ILE A 18 17.95 -7.04 -21.45
CA ILE A 18 18.18 -8.11 -20.45
C ILE A 18 17.81 -7.61 -19.05
N HIS A 19 18.25 -6.40 -18.69
CA HIS A 19 17.88 -5.77 -17.41
C HIS A 19 16.38 -5.51 -17.29
N HIS A 20 15.72 -5.11 -18.38
CA HIS A 20 14.28 -4.94 -18.41
C HIS A 20 13.55 -6.28 -18.18
N ILE A 21 13.95 -7.35 -18.87
CA ILE A 21 13.38 -8.70 -18.65
C ILE A 21 13.61 -9.14 -17.20
N MET A 22 14.84 -9.00 -16.69
CA MET A 22 15.15 -9.38 -15.31
C MET A 22 14.31 -8.58 -14.31
N SER A 23 13.99 -7.31 -14.58
CA SER A 23 13.20 -6.46 -13.64
C SER A 23 11.80 -7.00 -13.34
N PHE A 24 11.27 -7.88 -14.19
CA PHE A 24 10.00 -8.59 -13.96
C PHE A 24 10.15 -9.91 -13.19
N LEU A 25 11.38 -10.36 -12.93
CA LEU A 25 11.68 -11.63 -12.27
C LEU A 25 11.94 -11.43 -10.78
N SER A 26 11.61 -12.45 -9.97
CA SER A 26 12.03 -12.47 -8.57
C SER A 26 13.56 -12.59 -8.47
N PRO A 27 14.20 -12.11 -7.39
CA PRO A 27 15.65 -12.28 -7.20
C PRO A 27 16.11 -13.74 -7.32
N LYS A 28 15.28 -14.69 -6.88
CA LYS A 28 15.56 -16.14 -6.98
C LYS A 28 15.56 -16.60 -8.45
N ASP A 29 14.63 -16.10 -9.25
CA ASP A 29 14.54 -16.47 -10.66
C ASP A 29 15.64 -15.80 -11.48
N VAL A 30 16.06 -14.58 -11.13
CA VAL A 30 17.25 -13.94 -11.72
C VAL A 30 18.52 -14.74 -11.47
N VAL A 31 18.67 -15.34 -10.28
CA VAL A 31 19.81 -16.24 -10.03
C VAL A 31 19.73 -17.51 -10.91
N ARG A 32 18.51 -18.01 -11.18
CA ARG A 32 18.30 -19.17 -12.08
C ARG A 32 18.56 -18.85 -13.54
N THR A 33 18.31 -17.62 -14.00
CA THR A 33 18.59 -17.25 -15.40
C THR A 33 20.07 -17.28 -15.75
N GLY A 34 20.97 -17.37 -14.76
CA GLY A 34 22.41 -17.57 -15.00
C GLY A 34 22.76 -18.93 -15.59
N ILE A 35 21.81 -19.88 -15.60
CA ILE A 35 21.94 -21.17 -16.30
C ILE A 35 21.75 -21.00 -17.81
N LEU A 36 21.02 -19.96 -18.25
CA LEU A 36 20.73 -19.73 -19.67
C LEU A 36 22.00 -19.41 -20.47
N SER A 37 22.91 -18.63 -19.88
CA SER A 37 24.19 -18.28 -20.51
C SER A 37 25.16 -17.65 -19.51
N THR A 38 26.46 -17.71 -19.84
CA THR A 38 27.51 -16.98 -19.11
C THR A 38 27.29 -15.46 -19.11
N THR A 39 26.65 -14.92 -20.16
CA THR A 39 26.27 -13.52 -20.29
C THR A 39 25.19 -13.15 -19.27
N TRP A 40 24.14 -13.95 -19.18
CA TRP A 40 23.07 -13.75 -18.19
C TRP A 40 23.56 -13.92 -16.75
N ARG A 41 24.50 -14.84 -16.51
CA ARG A 41 25.17 -14.99 -15.21
C ARG A 41 25.96 -13.75 -14.81
N LYS A 42 26.60 -13.05 -15.76
CA LYS A 42 27.25 -11.75 -15.50
C LYS A 42 26.22 -10.66 -15.21
N PHE A 43 25.08 -10.64 -15.91
CA PHE A 43 24.07 -9.61 -15.70
C PHE A 43 23.36 -9.67 -14.34
N GLN A 44 23.37 -10.82 -13.66
CA GLN A 44 22.92 -10.94 -12.27
C GLN A 44 23.61 -9.92 -11.33
N THR A 45 24.89 -9.59 -11.58
CA THR A 45 25.63 -8.64 -10.73
C THR A 45 25.28 -7.19 -11.02
N SER A 46 24.47 -6.92 -12.05
CA SER A 46 23.99 -5.58 -12.45
C SER A 46 22.46 -5.51 -12.41
N PHE A 47 21.83 -6.45 -11.70
CA PHE A 47 20.39 -6.56 -11.59
C PHE A 47 19.77 -5.27 -10.99
N PRO A 48 18.81 -4.60 -11.67
CA PRO A 48 18.35 -3.26 -11.31
C PRO A 48 17.38 -3.22 -10.12
N VAL A 49 17.02 -4.39 -9.57
CA VAL A 49 16.13 -4.53 -8.41
C VAL A 49 16.90 -5.21 -7.28
N LEU A 50 16.97 -4.55 -6.13
CA LEU A 50 17.58 -5.13 -4.93
C LEU A 50 16.47 -5.37 -3.92
N ASP A 51 16.32 -6.62 -3.46
CA ASP A 51 15.32 -6.98 -2.46
C ASP A 51 16.00 -7.73 -1.31
N PHE A 52 16.09 -7.04 -0.18
CA PHE A 52 16.76 -7.49 1.02
C PHE A 52 15.73 -7.72 2.11
N ASP A 53 15.29 -8.96 2.30
CA ASP A 53 14.39 -9.35 3.38
C ASP A 53 15.13 -10.21 4.41
N GLN A 54 15.22 -9.71 5.65
CA GLN A 54 15.87 -10.40 6.76
C GLN A 54 15.26 -11.78 7.05
N ASN A 55 13.96 -11.99 6.78
CA ASN A 55 13.31 -13.28 7.00
C ASN A 55 13.95 -14.41 6.19
N ASN A 56 14.62 -14.10 5.08
CA ASN A 56 15.39 -15.09 4.31
C ASN A 56 16.65 -15.59 5.04
N PHE A 57 17.15 -14.83 6.03
CA PHE A 57 18.32 -15.18 6.83
C PHE A 57 17.95 -15.89 8.15
N LEU A 58 16.67 -15.83 8.55
CA LEU A 58 16.17 -16.57 9.70
C LEU A 58 16.22 -18.07 9.40
N VAL A 59 16.89 -18.82 10.27
CA VAL A 59 16.87 -20.29 10.21
C VAL A 59 15.42 -20.72 10.40
N LYS A 60 14.85 -21.43 9.41
CA LYS A 60 13.55 -22.10 9.55
C LYS A 60 13.67 -23.15 10.68
N SER A 61 13.53 -22.73 11.93
CA SER A 61 13.29 -23.67 13.01
C SER A 61 11.94 -24.35 12.71
N ARG A 62 11.78 -25.62 13.11
CA ARG A 62 10.50 -26.35 12.96
C ARG A 62 9.36 -25.75 13.81
N VAL A 63 9.59 -24.60 14.42
CA VAL A 63 8.61 -23.83 15.20
C VAL A 63 8.00 -22.80 14.26
N LYS A 64 6.67 -22.87 14.10
CA LYS A 64 5.87 -21.93 13.30
C LYS A 64 6.30 -20.49 13.56
N ARG A 65 6.37 -19.69 12.49
CA ARG A 65 6.53 -18.21 12.43
C ARG A 65 6.61 -17.58 13.83
N VAL A 66 7.80 -17.60 14.43
CA VAL A 66 8.03 -16.87 15.68
C VAL A 66 8.17 -15.41 15.29
N SER A 67 7.17 -14.61 15.63
CA SER A 67 7.28 -13.15 15.57
C SER A 67 8.55 -12.71 16.30
N PRO A 68 9.33 -11.73 15.79
CA PRO A 68 10.44 -11.12 16.52
C PRO A 68 10.07 -10.70 17.96
N PHE A 69 8.78 -10.49 18.21
CA PHE A 69 8.21 -10.04 19.48
C PHE A 69 7.85 -11.17 20.45
N ASN A 70 7.85 -12.43 20.00
CA ASN A 70 7.59 -13.62 20.83
C ASN A 70 8.89 -14.38 21.16
N LEU A 71 10.03 -13.68 21.19
CA LEU A 71 11.32 -14.24 21.57
C LEU A 71 11.48 -14.26 23.10
N GLU A 72 10.72 -15.15 23.74
CA GLU A 72 10.82 -15.40 25.19
C GLU A 72 12.11 -16.15 25.56
N ASP A 73 12.67 -16.92 24.63
CA ASP A 73 13.87 -17.72 24.86
C ASP A 73 15.18 -17.01 24.44
N MET A 74 16.17 -17.03 25.34
CA MET A 74 17.49 -16.42 25.17
C MET A 74 18.26 -17.01 23.97
N MET A 75 18.09 -18.31 23.67
CA MET A 75 18.74 -18.96 22.53
C MET A 75 18.17 -18.48 21.20
N SER A 76 16.86 -18.27 21.14
CA SER A 76 16.18 -17.64 20.00
C SER A 76 16.72 -16.22 19.78
N ARG A 77 16.94 -15.45 20.85
CA ARG A 77 17.44 -14.06 20.77
C ARG A 77 18.85 -14.01 20.21
N LYS A 78 19.72 -14.90 20.67
CA LYS A 78 21.09 -15.05 20.16
C LYS A 78 21.13 -15.45 18.67
N ASN A 79 20.25 -16.37 18.26
CA ASN A 79 20.12 -16.80 16.87
C ASN A 79 19.62 -15.66 15.97
N PHE A 80 18.65 -14.88 16.44
CA PHE A 80 18.19 -13.68 15.76
C PHE A 80 19.33 -12.67 15.57
N CYS A 81 20.07 -12.30 16.63
CA CYS A 81 21.18 -11.36 16.50
C CYS A 81 22.30 -11.87 15.58
N LYS A 82 22.51 -13.19 15.50
CA LYS A 82 23.45 -13.80 14.56
C LYS A 82 22.95 -13.69 13.11
N SER A 83 21.65 -13.90 12.90
CA SER A 83 21.01 -13.72 11.59
C SER A 83 21.06 -12.25 11.15
N LEU A 84 20.65 -11.33 12.03
CA LEU A 84 20.67 -9.89 11.78
C LEU A 84 22.07 -9.40 11.38
N ARG A 85 23.12 -9.80 12.11
CA ARG A 85 24.50 -9.43 11.74
C ARG A 85 24.94 -9.97 10.38
N LYS A 86 24.51 -11.18 10.00
CA LYS A 86 24.79 -11.73 8.66
C LYS A 86 24.06 -10.94 7.58
N PHE A 87 22.79 -10.63 7.82
CA PHE A 87 21.97 -9.81 6.93
C PHE A 87 22.59 -8.43 6.73
N ILE A 88 22.91 -7.72 7.82
CA ILE A 88 23.56 -6.41 7.80
C ILE A 88 24.83 -6.43 6.94
N ARG A 89 25.74 -7.38 7.22
CA ARG A 89 26.98 -7.51 6.45
C ARG A 89 26.72 -7.75 4.96
N PHE A 90 25.67 -8.50 4.64
CA PHE A 90 25.28 -8.79 3.27
C PHE A 90 24.72 -7.56 2.57
N VAL A 91 23.83 -6.80 3.24
CA VAL A 91 23.26 -5.55 2.72
C VAL A 91 24.36 -4.51 2.52
N ASP A 92 25.23 -4.30 3.52
CA ASP A 92 26.37 -3.38 3.43
C ASP A 92 27.29 -3.70 2.24
N ALA A 93 27.75 -4.95 2.16
CA ALA A 93 28.64 -5.38 1.09
C ALA A 93 27.97 -5.27 -0.29
N SER A 94 26.67 -5.55 -0.35
CA SER A 94 25.89 -5.40 -1.58
C SER A 94 25.80 -3.94 -1.97
N LEU A 95 25.24 -3.08 -1.10
CA LEU A 95 25.05 -1.66 -1.38
C LEU A 95 26.36 -0.99 -1.79
N HIS A 96 27.47 -1.23 -1.06
CA HIS A 96 28.79 -0.71 -1.42
C HIS A 96 29.26 -1.17 -2.80
N ARG A 97 29.27 -2.49 -3.07
CA ARG A 97 29.65 -3.04 -4.39
C ARG A 97 28.83 -2.42 -5.51
N PHE A 98 27.54 -2.18 -5.25
CA PHE A 98 26.68 -1.60 -6.26
C PHE A 98 26.90 -0.09 -6.45
N CYS A 99 27.36 0.65 -5.44
CA CYS A 99 27.80 2.04 -5.62
C CYS A 99 28.96 2.12 -6.60
N GLU A 100 29.94 1.21 -6.47
CA GLU A 100 31.12 1.16 -7.34
C GLU A 100 30.78 0.88 -8.81
N LEU A 101 29.74 0.08 -9.05
CA LEU A 101 29.34 -0.33 -10.39
C LEU A 101 28.54 0.75 -11.15
N GLY A 102 28.03 1.78 -10.48
CA GLY A 102 27.42 2.95 -11.12
C GLY A 102 26.15 2.69 -11.94
N PHE A 103 25.52 1.52 -11.81
CA PHE A 103 24.31 1.19 -12.57
C PHE A 103 23.09 1.93 -12.02
N PRO A 104 22.25 2.55 -12.86
CA PRO A 104 21.02 3.19 -12.43
C PRO A 104 20.03 2.14 -11.93
N LYS A 105 19.89 2.04 -10.61
CA LYS A 105 18.94 1.13 -9.96
C LYS A 105 17.53 1.67 -10.10
N GLN A 106 16.59 0.79 -10.39
CA GLN A 106 15.18 1.19 -10.45
C GLN A 106 14.50 1.01 -9.10
N LYS A 107 14.73 -0.10 -8.40
CA LYS A 107 14.01 -0.43 -7.17
C LYS A 107 14.91 -1.04 -6.09
N LEU A 108 14.78 -0.55 -4.86
CA LEU A 108 15.40 -1.11 -3.67
C LEU A 108 14.31 -1.39 -2.63
N ARG A 109 14.27 -2.63 -2.14
CA ARG A 109 13.50 -3.03 -0.97
C ARG A 109 14.44 -3.49 0.15
N ILE A 110 14.25 -2.96 1.35
CA ILE A 110 14.93 -3.41 2.57
C ILE A 110 13.85 -3.65 3.61
N SER A 111 13.79 -4.88 4.13
CA SER A 111 12.91 -5.28 5.22
C SER A 111 13.75 -5.86 6.36
N VAL A 112 13.73 -5.17 7.50
CA VAL A 112 14.57 -5.46 8.66
C VAL A 112 13.78 -5.36 9.95
N SER A 113 14.04 -6.29 10.87
CA SER A 113 13.49 -6.33 12.22
C SER A 113 14.56 -5.98 13.26
N LEU A 114 14.18 -5.20 14.27
CA LEU A 114 15.05 -4.67 15.31
C LEU A 114 14.69 -5.19 16.69
N LEU A 115 15.73 -5.48 17.47
CA LEU A 115 15.62 -5.67 18.92
C LEU A 115 16.07 -4.44 19.69
N ASP A 116 17.00 -3.66 19.12
CA ASP A 116 17.49 -2.40 19.70
C ASP A 116 17.62 -1.36 18.58
N VAL A 117 16.72 -0.38 18.59
CA VAL A 117 16.69 0.70 17.62
C VAL A 117 17.89 1.62 17.78
N LYS A 118 18.32 1.92 19.02
CA LYS A 118 19.36 2.93 19.27
C LYS A 118 20.72 2.54 18.68
N GLU A 119 21.11 1.28 18.84
CA GLU A 119 22.37 0.79 18.28
C GLU A 119 22.35 0.68 16.76
N SER A 120 21.16 0.48 16.17
CA SER A 120 21.02 0.15 14.75
C SER A 120 20.65 1.34 13.87
N SER A 121 20.09 2.43 14.42
CA SER A 121 19.68 3.62 13.65
C SER A 121 20.77 4.18 12.73
N PRO A 122 22.03 4.39 13.18
CA PRO A 122 23.05 4.99 12.32
C PRO A 122 23.39 4.14 11.09
N LEU A 123 23.22 2.82 11.19
CA LEU A 123 23.43 1.91 10.08
C LEU A 123 22.32 2.07 9.02
N PHE A 124 21.07 2.17 9.45
CA PHE A 124 19.94 2.38 8.53
C PHE A 124 19.97 3.75 7.89
N ASP A 125 20.38 4.77 8.64
CA ASP A 125 20.59 6.11 8.11
C ASP A 125 21.60 6.07 6.95
N LYS A 126 22.72 5.36 7.16
CA LYS A 126 23.70 5.12 6.10
C LYS A 126 23.12 4.34 4.91
N TRP A 127 22.25 3.36 5.12
CA TRP A 127 21.61 2.65 4.01
C TRP A 127 20.68 3.55 3.19
N VAL A 128 19.92 4.41 3.87
CA VAL A 128 19.09 5.42 3.20
C VAL A 128 19.97 6.39 2.42
N GLU A 129 21.05 6.91 3.01
CA GLU A 129 22.00 7.80 2.34
C GLU A 129 22.58 7.16 1.07
N LEU A 130 23.16 5.96 1.19
CA LEU A 130 23.71 5.22 0.04
C LEU A 130 22.63 4.99 -1.03
N THR A 131 21.41 4.67 -0.63
CA THR A 131 20.29 4.48 -1.57
C THR A 131 20.05 5.74 -2.42
N LEU A 132 20.09 6.91 -1.79
CA LEU A 132 19.86 8.19 -2.46
C LEU A 132 21.02 8.59 -3.36
N GLU A 133 22.27 8.38 -2.91
CA GLU A 133 23.48 8.61 -3.72
C GLU A 133 23.48 7.79 -5.01
N ASN A 134 22.88 6.60 -4.97
CA ASN A 134 22.76 5.72 -6.13
C ASN A 134 21.62 6.11 -7.10
N GLY A 135 20.85 7.17 -6.81
CA GLY A 135 19.77 7.65 -7.67
C GLY A 135 18.62 6.66 -7.85
N VAL A 136 18.31 5.89 -6.80
CA VAL A 136 17.18 4.95 -6.79
C VAL A 136 15.86 5.66 -7.07
N LYS A 137 15.03 5.06 -7.94
CA LYS A 137 13.71 5.60 -8.31
C LYS A 137 12.56 5.06 -7.46
N GLU A 138 12.68 3.86 -6.93
CA GLU A 138 11.67 3.24 -6.06
C GLU A 138 12.33 2.70 -4.79
N LEU A 139 11.92 3.21 -3.64
CA LEU A 139 12.38 2.75 -2.34
C LEU A 139 11.22 2.15 -1.56
N ASP A 140 11.44 0.95 -1.04
CA ASP A 140 10.55 0.23 -0.14
C ASP A 140 11.34 -0.10 1.13
N PHE A 141 11.05 0.61 2.21
CA PHE A 141 11.84 0.56 3.43
C PHE A 141 10.95 0.16 4.61
N GLU A 142 11.10 -1.08 5.04
CA GLU A 142 10.32 -1.67 6.12
C GLU A 142 11.19 -1.89 7.34
N VAL A 143 10.83 -1.22 8.43
CA VAL A 143 11.50 -1.35 9.73
C VAL A 143 10.50 -1.90 10.74
N ILE A 144 10.76 -3.10 11.22
CA ILE A 144 9.92 -3.78 12.20
C ILE A 144 10.59 -3.62 13.57
N THR A 145 10.08 -2.73 14.41
CA THR A 145 10.62 -2.44 15.76
C THR A 145 9.80 -3.10 16.85
N ASP A 146 10.35 -3.22 18.07
CA ASP A 146 9.55 -3.65 19.21
C ASP A 146 8.45 -2.64 19.57
N LYS A 147 7.48 -3.07 20.38
CA LYS A 147 6.32 -2.21 20.75
C LYS A 147 6.70 -0.90 21.44
N ASN A 148 7.94 -0.76 21.94
CA ASN A 148 8.36 0.35 22.79
C ASN A 148 9.36 1.29 22.09
N SER A 149 9.76 0.99 20.87
CA SER A 149 10.73 1.78 20.12
C SER A 149 10.24 2.01 18.69
N VAL A 150 10.56 3.17 18.15
CA VAL A 150 10.24 3.53 16.76
C VAL A 150 11.48 4.13 16.14
N TYR A 151 11.85 3.65 14.96
CA TYR A 151 12.96 4.18 14.20
C TYR A 151 12.57 5.51 13.55
N THR A 152 13.33 6.58 13.82
CA THR A 152 13.15 7.87 13.15
C THR A 152 13.83 7.85 11.80
N LEU A 153 13.07 8.06 10.73
CA LEU A 153 13.59 8.10 9.37
C LEU A 153 14.45 9.37 9.17
N PRO A 154 15.65 9.27 8.57
CA PRO A 154 16.54 10.40 8.38
C PRO A 154 15.96 11.38 7.35
N GLN A 155 16.12 12.66 7.65
CA GLN A 155 15.55 13.78 6.90
C GLN A 155 16.07 13.88 5.45
N ILE A 156 17.23 13.29 5.17
CA ILE A 156 17.84 13.28 3.83
C ILE A 156 16.92 12.66 2.77
N ILE A 157 16.04 11.72 3.17
CA ILE A 157 15.06 11.10 2.27
C ILE A 157 14.18 12.13 1.57
N PHE A 158 13.83 13.22 2.26
CA PHE A 158 12.95 14.27 1.72
C PHE A 158 13.65 15.16 0.68
N SER A 159 14.96 14.98 0.47
CA SER A 159 15.73 15.67 -0.59
C SER A 159 15.92 14.80 -1.85
N ALA A 160 15.30 13.61 -1.91
CA ALA A 160 15.48 12.63 -2.99
C ALA A 160 14.76 13.03 -4.29
N LYS A 161 15.44 13.81 -5.14
CA LYS A 161 14.87 14.35 -6.39
C LYS A 161 14.51 13.30 -7.45
N LEU A 162 15.17 12.14 -7.43
CA LEU A 162 15.00 11.08 -8.41
C LEU A 162 13.93 10.05 -8.00
N LEU A 163 13.47 10.10 -6.74
CA LEU A 163 12.54 9.13 -6.20
C LEU A 163 11.15 9.35 -6.79
N THR A 164 10.58 8.30 -7.36
CA THR A 164 9.25 8.27 -7.98
C THR A 164 8.24 7.47 -7.17
N SER A 165 8.70 6.52 -6.35
CA SER A 165 7.89 5.72 -5.45
C SER A 165 8.59 5.57 -4.10
N LEU A 166 7.90 5.88 -3.01
CA LEU A 166 8.38 5.71 -1.64
C LEU A 166 7.35 4.89 -0.86
N LYS A 167 7.78 3.74 -0.33
CA LYS A 167 7.00 2.94 0.62
C LYS A 167 7.77 2.86 1.92
N LEU A 168 7.08 3.15 3.02
CA LEU A 168 7.65 3.16 4.35
C LEU A 168 6.77 2.32 5.27
N PHE A 169 7.38 1.44 6.03
CA PHE A 169 6.71 0.66 7.07
C PHE A 169 7.39 0.83 8.43
N GLY A 170 6.60 1.11 9.48
CA GLY A 170 7.05 1.02 10.89
C GLY A 170 8.09 2.06 11.33
N CYS A 171 8.09 3.25 10.72
CA CYS A 171 9.01 4.34 11.06
C CYS A 171 8.29 5.59 11.62
N LYS A 172 9.06 6.50 12.20
CA LYS A 172 8.63 7.83 12.62
C LYS A 172 9.14 8.88 11.63
N LEU A 173 8.24 9.73 11.15
CA LEU A 173 8.58 10.92 10.38
C LEU A 173 8.54 12.13 11.31
N GLU A 174 9.70 12.75 11.52
CA GLU A 174 9.78 14.00 12.25
C GLU A 174 9.61 15.20 11.33
N GLN A 175 8.99 16.25 11.86
CA GLN A 175 8.79 17.51 11.16
C GLN A 175 10.13 18.03 10.64
N THR A 176 10.18 18.33 9.36
CA THR A 176 11.38 18.84 8.71
C THR A 176 11.51 20.34 8.98
N SER A 177 12.71 20.84 9.30
CA SER A 177 13.00 22.29 9.32
C SER A 177 13.28 22.85 7.93
N HIS A 178 13.40 21.98 6.93
CA HIS A 178 13.72 22.29 5.54
C HIS A 178 12.58 21.86 4.62
N CYS A 179 12.36 22.58 3.52
CA CYS A 179 11.35 22.20 2.52
C CYS A 179 11.60 20.80 1.97
N ILE A 180 10.51 20.03 1.84
CA ILE A 180 10.53 18.72 1.18
C ILE A 180 10.76 18.96 -0.32
N ASN A 181 11.67 18.20 -0.93
CA ASN A 181 12.08 18.40 -2.33
C ASN A 181 11.99 17.09 -3.14
N LEU A 182 10.82 16.46 -3.07
CA LEU A 182 10.50 15.20 -3.73
C LEU A 182 9.82 15.43 -5.10
N ARG A 183 10.48 16.18 -5.98
CA ARG A 183 9.88 16.69 -7.24
C ARG A 183 9.46 15.64 -8.26
N SER A 184 9.93 14.40 -8.11
CA SER A 184 9.60 13.29 -9.01
C SER A 184 8.64 12.27 -8.37
N LEU A 185 8.26 12.47 -7.10
CA LEU A 185 7.51 11.47 -6.34
C LEU A 185 6.06 11.40 -6.81
N LYS A 186 5.70 10.25 -7.38
CA LYS A 186 4.37 9.95 -7.88
C LYS A 186 3.57 9.08 -6.92
N ARG A 187 4.24 8.24 -6.13
CA ARG A 187 3.60 7.28 -5.23
C ARG A 187 4.20 7.37 -3.84
N LEU A 188 3.35 7.56 -2.84
CA LEU A 188 3.72 7.54 -1.43
C LEU A 188 2.80 6.58 -0.69
N SER A 189 3.39 5.53 -0.10
CA SER A 189 2.68 4.60 0.77
C SER A 189 3.31 4.60 2.14
N LEU A 190 2.49 4.84 3.16
CA LEU A 190 2.89 4.94 4.54
C LEU A 190 2.10 3.88 5.31
N ASP A 191 2.80 2.95 5.94
CA ASP A 191 2.20 1.83 6.67
C ASP A 191 2.77 1.74 8.10
N GLU A 192 1.92 1.71 9.12
CA GLU A 192 2.35 1.76 10.53
C GLU A 192 3.33 2.92 10.84
N VAL A 193 3.20 4.05 10.13
CA VAL A 193 4.11 5.20 10.26
C VAL A 193 3.58 6.21 11.28
N TYR A 194 4.43 6.64 12.21
CA TYR A 194 4.12 7.76 13.13
C TYR A 194 4.46 9.11 12.48
N MET A 195 3.50 10.02 12.40
CA MET A 195 3.72 11.40 11.93
C MET A 195 2.68 12.36 12.53
N ASN A 196 2.92 13.67 12.41
CA ASN A 196 1.97 14.70 12.81
C ASN A 196 1.20 15.27 11.60
N ASP A 197 0.13 16.02 11.86
CA ASP A 197 -0.72 16.63 10.84
C ASP A 197 0.07 17.55 9.88
N GLN A 198 1.05 18.30 10.42
CA GLN A 198 1.89 19.24 9.66
C GLN A 198 2.79 18.53 8.63
N MET A 199 3.25 17.32 8.95
CA MET A 199 4.05 16.51 8.04
C MET A 199 3.23 16.09 6.82
N VAL A 200 1.97 15.71 7.01
CA VAL A 200 1.07 15.36 5.89
C VAL A 200 0.81 16.57 4.99
N GLN A 201 0.57 17.75 5.59
CA GLN A 201 0.42 18.99 4.83
C GLN A 201 1.69 19.32 4.03
N SER A 202 2.86 19.17 4.65
CA SER A 202 4.15 19.38 3.97
C SER A 202 4.34 18.42 2.79
N LEU A 203 4.04 17.13 2.98
CA LEU A 203 4.17 16.11 1.93
C LEU A 203 3.21 16.39 0.76
N THR A 204 1.97 16.76 1.04
CA THR A 204 0.94 17.00 0.02
C THR A 204 1.19 18.27 -0.78
N HIS A 205 1.65 19.37 -0.15
CA HIS A 205 1.91 20.64 -0.83
C HIS A 205 3.22 20.63 -1.64
N GLU A 206 4.29 20.07 -1.07
CA GLU A 206 5.63 20.11 -1.67
C GLU A 206 5.82 19.03 -2.76
N CYS A 207 5.05 17.93 -2.73
CA CYS A 207 5.10 16.86 -3.73
C CYS A 207 4.12 17.11 -4.89
N CYS A 208 4.36 18.14 -5.71
CA CYS A 208 3.41 18.60 -6.73
C CYS A 208 3.08 17.60 -7.86
N VAL A 209 3.78 16.45 -7.95
CA VAL A 209 3.55 15.41 -8.97
C VAL A 209 2.98 14.11 -8.40
N LEU A 210 2.57 14.11 -7.14
CA LEU A 210 2.00 12.95 -6.47
C LEU A 210 0.69 12.53 -7.15
N GLU A 211 0.61 11.26 -7.54
CA GLU A 211 -0.52 10.63 -8.22
C GLU A 211 -1.25 9.65 -7.28
N ASP A 212 -0.50 8.94 -6.43
CA ASP A 212 -1.04 7.95 -5.48
C ASP A 212 -0.52 8.23 -4.06
N LEU A 213 -1.45 8.33 -3.10
CA LEU A 213 -1.16 8.52 -1.69
C LEU A 213 -1.96 7.52 -0.86
N SER A 214 -1.27 6.74 -0.03
CA SER A 214 -1.90 5.73 0.82
C SER A 214 -1.35 5.74 2.23
N PHE A 215 -2.27 5.68 3.20
CA PHE A 215 -1.97 5.55 4.62
C PHE A 215 -2.63 4.28 5.15
N PHE A 216 -1.82 3.41 5.75
CA PHE A 216 -2.25 2.19 6.41
C PHE A 216 -1.77 2.25 7.85
N TYR A 217 -2.66 2.06 8.81
CA TYR A 217 -2.34 1.93 10.24
C TYR A 217 -1.43 3.03 10.80
N CYS A 218 -1.45 4.24 10.24
CA CYS A 218 -0.55 5.31 10.65
C CYS A 218 -0.97 5.93 11.98
N PHE A 219 0.00 6.52 12.71
CA PHE A 219 -0.20 7.04 14.07
C PHE A 219 0.16 8.52 14.20
N GLY A 220 -0.37 9.18 15.24
CA GLY A 220 -0.01 10.56 15.62
C GLY A 220 -0.83 11.66 14.95
N LEU A 221 -1.80 11.30 14.10
CA LEU A 221 -2.68 12.25 13.41
C LEU A 221 -3.93 12.59 14.24
N LYS A 222 -4.39 13.83 14.13
CA LYS A 222 -5.66 14.30 14.72
C LYS A 222 -6.55 14.97 13.69
N HIS A 223 -5.98 15.87 12.89
CA HIS A 223 -6.69 16.62 11.87
C HIS A 223 -6.00 16.39 10.52
N LEU A 224 -6.66 15.64 9.65
CA LEU A 224 -6.14 15.30 8.34
C LEU A 224 -6.77 16.20 7.29
N ARG A 225 -5.96 17.06 6.67
CA ARG A 225 -6.41 17.92 5.56
C ARG A 225 -5.55 17.68 4.33
N ILE A 226 -6.20 17.26 3.25
CA ILE A 226 -5.57 17.11 1.94
C ILE A 226 -6.30 18.03 0.96
N SER A 227 -5.63 19.10 0.57
CA SER A 227 -6.12 20.09 -0.39
C SER A 227 -5.03 20.46 -1.39
N GLU A 228 -5.40 21.15 -2.46
CA GLU A 228 -4.47 21.79 -3.41
C GLU A 228 -3.59 20.82 -4.24
N THR A 229 -3.86 19.51 -4.19
CA THR A 229 -3.15 18.50 -4.98
C THR A 229 -3.80 18.32 -6.36
N ARG A 230 -3.15 18.83 -7.42
CA ARG A 230 -3.75 18.85 -8.78
C ARG A 230 -3.59 17.56 -9.57
N LYS A 231 -2.67 16.69 -9.15
CA LYS A 231 -2.31 15.45 -9.88
C LYS A 231 -2.69 14.18 -9.13
N LEU A 232 -3.19 14.31 -7.90
CA LEU A 232 -3.55 13.17 -7.07
C LEU A 232 -4.79 12.51 -7.66
N LYS A 233 -4.68 11.21 -7.93
CA LYS A 233 -5.70 10.37 -8.55
C LYS A 233 -6.19 9.29 -7.60
N SER A 234 -5.31 8.75 -6.75
CA SER A 234 -5.67 7.73 -5.78
C SER A 234 -5.35 8.19 -4.37
N LEU A 235 -6.35 8.10 -3.49
CA LEU A 235 -6.21 8.38 -2.07
C LEU A 235 -6.80 7.24 -1.25
N ILE A 236 -5.99 6.65 -0.37
CA ILE A 236 -6.37 5.50 0.45
C ILE A 236 -6.07 5.80 1.91
N PHE A 237 -7.07 5.67 2.77
CA PHE A 237 -6.97 5.80 4.22
C PHE A 237 -7.49 4.55 4.90
N HIS A 238 -6.59 3.82 5.54
CA HIS A 238 -6.89 2.61 6.30
C HIS A 238 -6.40 2.82 7.74
N PHE A 239 -7.26 3.36 8.59
CA PHE A 239 -6.94 3.65 9.98
C PHE A 239 -7.68 2.70 10.91
N GLN A 240 -6.96 1.77 11.50
CA GLN A 240 -7.45 0.97 12.62
C GLN A 240 -6.80 1.52 13.89
N TYR A 241 -7.61 1.81 14.91
CA TYR A 241 -7.17 2.23 16.26
C TYR A 241 -6.66 3.69 16.40
N GLN A 242 -7.03 4.59 15.49
CA GLN A 242 -6.73 6.03 15.59
C GLN A 242 -7.97 6.83 16.01
N ASP A 243 -7.78 7.78 16.92
CA ASP A 243 -8.78 8.80 17.27
C ASP A 243 -8.59 10.04 16.38
N LEU A 244 -8.83 9.90 15.08
CA LEU A 244 -8.91 11.06 14.17
C LEU A 244 -10.12 11.91 14.54
N GLU A 245 -9.91 13.21 14.71
CA GLU A 245 -10.98 14.16 15.05
C GLU A 245 -11.65 14.70 13.79
N SER A 246 -10.86 15.04 12.76
CA SER A 246 -11.37 15.53 11.49
C SER A 246 -10.57 15.04 10.27
N VAL A 247 -11.28 14.87 9.16
CA VAL A 247 -10.75 14.55 7.83
C VAL A 247 -11.40 15.48 6.81
N GLU A 248 -10.58 16.28 6.12
CA GLU A 248 -10.97 17.20 5.06
C GLU A 248 -10.24 16.83 3.76
N ILE A 249 -10.98 16.52 2.70
CA ILE A 249 -10.44 16.13 1.39
C ILE A 249 -10.99 17.07 0.33
N ASP A 250 -10.15 17.94 -0.21
CA ASP A 250 -10.47 18.82 -1.34
C ASP A 250 -9.52 18.53 -2.51
N VAL A 251 -9.86 17.46 -3.25
CA VAL A 251 -9.06 16.93 -4.37
C VAL A 251 -9.98 16.65 -5.56
N PRO A 252 -10.28 17.65 -6.40
CA PRO A 252 -11.21 17.48 -7.52
C PRO A 252 -10.69 16.53 -8.63
N SER A 253 -9.36 16.29 -8.68
CA SER A 253 -8.72 15.38 -9.65
C SER A 253 -8.83 13.89 -9.28
N LEU A 254 -9.39 13.58 -8.11
CA LEU A 254 -9.39 12.23 -7.55
C LEU A 254 -10.25 11.27 -8.39
N GLN A 255 -9.72 10.07 -8.61
CA GLN A 255 -10.33 8.98 -9.40
C GLN A 255 -10.61 7.74 -8.55
N GLN A 256 -9.84 7.53 -7.48
CA GLN A 256 -10.04 6.47 -6.51
C GLN A 256 -9.97 7.06 -5.10
N LEU A 257 -10.98 6.74 -4.29
CA LEU A 257 -11.05 7.08 -2.87
C LEU A 257 -11.37 5.83 -2.07
N GLU A 258 -10.58 5.56 -1.05
CA GLU A 258 -10.80 4.46 -0.12
C GLU A 258 -10.69 4.96 1.31
N LEU A 259 -11.79 4.85 2.06
CA LEU A 259 -11.92 5.30 3.44
C LEU A 259 -12.28 4.10 4.32
N SER A 260 -11.34 3.64 5.12
CA SER A 260 -11.54 2.57 6.09
C SER A 260 -11.11 3.05 7.46
N PHE A 261 -12.07 3.27 8.35
CA PHE A 261 -11.83 3.69 9.72
C PHE A 261 -12.43 2.67 10.69
N SER A 262 -11.73 2.34 11.78
CA SER A 262 -12.35 1.60 12.90
C SER A 262 -13.30 2.48 13.71
N ARG A 263 -13.07 3.80 13.69
CA ARG A 263 -13.89 4.83 14.33
C ARG A 263 -13.96 6.01 13.38
N VAL A 264 -15.16 6.33 12.90
CA VAL A 264 -15.35 7.47 11.99
C VAL A 264 -14.97 8.77 12.69
N PRO A 265 -14.21 9.68 12.04
CA PRO A 265 -13.90 11.00 12.60
C PRO A 265 -15.18 11.81 12.82
N ARG A 266 -15.13 12.76 13.77
CA ARG A 266 -16.30 13.61 14.08
C ARG A 266 -16.70 14.51 12.92
N LEU A 267 -15.72 14.90 12.12
CA LEU A 267 -15.90 15.68 10.91
C LEU A 267 -15.26 14.93 9.74
N LEU A 268 -16.07 14.44 8.81
CA LEU A 268 -15.62 13.91 7.54
C LEU A 268 -16.20 14.80 6.43
N ASP A 269 -15.37 15.69 5.88
CA ASP A 269 -15.74 16.50 4.74
C ASP A 269 -14.91 16.12 3.53
N VAL A 270 -15.58 15.66 2.49
CA VAL A 270 -14.99 15.36 1.19
C VAL A 270 -15.66 16.30 0.20
N ALA A 271 -14.90 17.12 -0.51
CA ALA A 271 -15.42 18.00 -1.55
C ALA A 271 -15.99 17.19 -2.73
N GLU A 272 -16.66 17.86 -3.66
CA GLU A 272 -17.12 17.22 -4.89
C GLU A 272 -15.93 16.74 -5.74
N CYS A 273 -15.85 15.42 -5.96
CA CYS A 273 -14.84 14.79 -6.80
C CYS A 273 -15.50 14.32 -8.11
N PRO A 274 -15.62 15.17 -9.14
CA PRO A 274 -16.39 14.86 -10.34
C PRO A 274 -15.79 13.72 -11.17
N HIS A 275 -14.51 13.41 -10.98
CA HIS A 275 -13.82 12.34 -11.71
C HIS A 275 -13.69 11.04 -10.93
N LEU A 276 -14.36 10.92 -9.78
CA LEU A 276 -14.25 9.76 -8.91
C LEU A 276 -14.92 8.55 -9.58
N LYS A 277 -14.13 7.50 -9.83
CA LYS A 277 -14.56 6.26 -10.47
C LYS A 277 -14.72 5.14 -9.47
N LYS A 278 -13.80 5.02 -8.51
CA LYS A 278 -13.78 3.94 -7.53
C LYS A 278 -13.94 4.52 -6.13
N LEU A 279 -14.86 3.95 -5.37
CA LEU A 279 -15.14 4.33 -4.00
C LEU A 279 -15.20 3.09 -3.10
N VAL A 280 -14.39 3.05 -2.07
CA VAL A 280 -14.41 1.99 -1.06
C VAL A 280 -14.63 2.63 0.30
N LEU A 281 -15.69 2.23 1.00
CA LEU A 281 -16.07 2.78 2.31
C LEU A 281 -16.22 1.65 3.33
N PHE A 282 -15.42 1.71 4.38
CA PHE A 282 -15.56 0.94 5.60
C PHE A 282 -15.67 1.94 6.77
N LEU A 283 -16.91 2.33 7.09
CA LEU A 283 -17.21 3.37 8.08
C LEU A 283 -18.23 2.82 9.11
N PRO A 284 -17.78 2.09 10.14
CA PRO A 284 -18.67 1.58 11.17
C PRO A 284 -19.32 2.76 11.91
N HIS A 285 -20.62 2.65 12.18
CA HIS A 285 -21.43 3.70 12.82
C HIS A 285 -21.66 4.99 11.99
N PHE A 286 -21.44 4.95 10.68
CA PHE A 286 -21.82 6.05 9.78
C PHE A 286 -23.33 6.04 9.54
N ASN A 287 -23.99 7.20 9.67
CA ASN A 287 -25.44 7.28 9.55
C ASN A 287 -25.91 7.50 8.10
N ASP A 288 -27.16 7.13 7.82
CA ASP A 288 -27.78 7.22 6.49
C ASP A 288 -27.68 8.62 5.87
N ARG A 289 -27.88 9.68 6.67
CA ARG A 289 -27.87 11.06 6.17
C ARG A 289 -26.48 11.47 5.69
N GLU A 290 -25.45 11.17 6.47
CA GLU A 290 -24.05 11.46 6.12
C GLU A 290 -23.61 10.63 4.92
N PHE A 291 -24.03 9.37 4.86
CA PHE A 291 -23.79 8.51 3.70
C PHE A 291 -24.42 9.07 2.42
N HIS A 292 -25.71 9.41 2.42
CA HIS A 292 -26.35 9.97 1.22
C HIS A 292 -25.77 11.34 0.86
N HIS A 293 -25.41 12.16 1.84
CA HIS A 293 -24.72 13.42 1.58
C HIS A 293 -23.36 13.18 0.90
N LEU A 294 -22.56 12.23 1.38
CA LEU A 294 -21.27 11.87 0.79
C LEU A 294 -21.43 11.33 -0.63
N ILE A 295 -22.34 10.37 -0.85
CA ILE A 295 -22.57 9.77 -2.17
C ILE A 295 -23.09 10.80 -3.18
N SER A 296 -23.91 11.77 -2.75
CA SER A 296 -24.41 12.83 -3.64
C SER A 296 -23.30 13.67 -4.29
N LYS A 297 -22.11 13.69 -3.70
CA LYS A 297 -20.93 14.40 -4.23
C LYS A 297 -20.21 13.65 -5.36
N PHE A 298 -20.60 12.40 -5.65
CA PHE A 298 -19.95 11.53 -6.63
C PHE A 298 -20.92 10.97 -7.69
N PRO A 299 -21.51 11.82 -8.55
CA PRO A 299 -22.52 11.38 -9.52
C PRO A 299 -21.99 10.44 -10.61
N LEU A 300 -20.67 10.45 -10.88
CA LEU A 300 -20.04 9.75 -12.00
C LEU A 300 -19.29 8.46 -11.61
N LEU A 301 -19.68 7.81 -10.49
CA LEU A 301 -19.08 6.54 -10.05
C LEU A 301 -19.23 5.45 -11.13
N GLU A 302 -18.11 5.00 -11.69
CA GLU A 302 -18.05 4.01 -12.79
C GLU A 302 -17.64 2.61 -12.31
N GLY A 303 -16.71 2.53 -11.36
CA GLY A 303 -16.00 1.33 -10.94
C GLY A 303 -16.60 0.59 -9.74
N PRO A 304 -15.90 -0.43 -9.21
CA PRO A 304 -16.38 -1.19 -8.06
C PRO A 304 -16.54 -0.27 -6.86
N SER A 305 -17.78 -0.13 -6.42
CA SER A 305 -18.11 0.58 -5.18
C SER A 305 -18.30 -0.45 -4.09
N VAL A 306 -17.51 -0.34 -3.04
CA VAL A 306 -17.51 -1.29 -1.92
C VAL A 306 -18.00 -0.57 -0.67
N ILE A 307 -19.05 -1.08 -0.03
CA ILE A 307 -19.69 -0.42 1.10
C ILE A 307 -19.82 -1.39 2.27
N SER A 308 -19.29 -0.99 3.41
CA SER A 308 -19.38 -1.70 4.69
C SER A 308 -19.70 -0.77 5.84
N LEU A 309 -20.97 -0.73 6.21
CA LEU A 309 -21.57 0.25 7.13
C LEU A 309 -22.56 -0.47 8.07
N GLU A 310 -22.11 -0.85 9.27
CA GLU A 310 -22.89 -1.68 10.19
C GLU A 310 -24.24 -1.08 10.62
N THR A 311 -24.33 0.24 10.72
CA THR A 311 -25.50 0.97 11.24
C THR A 311 -26.49 1.44 10.18
N LEU A 312 -26.19 1.22 8.91
CA LEU A 312 -26.97 1.80 7.82
C LEU A 312 -28.28 1.03 7.66
N GLU A 313 -29.42 1.73 7.68
CA GLU A 313 -30.74 1.08 7.51
C GLU A 313 -31.18 1.06 6.04
N ARG A 314 -30.75 2.06 5.24
CA ARG A 314 -31.17 2.23 3.84
C ARG A 314 -30.04 2.73 2.93
N ILE A 315 -29.75 1.97 1.88
CA ILE A 315 -28.90 2.41 0.77
C ILE A 315 -29.77 2.96 -0.35
N MET A 316 -29.50 4.19 -0.78
CA MET A 316 -30.05 4.79 -1.99
C MET A 316 -28.91 5.26 -2.87
N ILE A 317 -28.71 4.61 -4.02
CA ILE A 317 -27.68 4.98 -4.99
C ILE A 317 -28.37 5.21 -6.32
N SER A 318 -28.15 6.37 -6.92
CA SER A 318 -28.57 6.69 -8.28
C SER A 318 -27.34 7.09 -9.07
N SER A 319 -27.00 6.30 -10.09
CA SER A 319 -25.85 6.57 -10.95
C SER A 319 -26.04 5.90 -12.31
N ASP A 320 -25.94 6.69 -13.36
CA ASP A 320 -26.03 6.21 -14.74
C ASP A 320 -24.76 5.47 -15.19
N ARG A 321 -23.67 5.48 -14.41
CA ARG A 321 -22.38 4.91 -14.80
C ARG A 321 -21.92 3.74 -13.94
N LEU A 322 -22.56 3.48 -12.82
CA LEU A 322 -22.15 2.44 -11.89
C LEU A 322 -22.26 1.06 -12.54
N MET A 323 -21.12 0.37 -12.68
CA MET A 323 -21.07 -0.97 -13.28
C MET A 323 -21.01 -2.09 -12.24
N HIS A 324 -20.40 -1.86 -11.08
CA HIS A 324 -20.16 -2.90 -10.07
C HIS A 324 -20.40 -2.34 -8.67
N LEU A 325 -21.24 -3.01 -7.88
CA LEU A 325 -21.56 -2.63 -6.50
C LEU A 325 -21.44 -3.84 -5.58
N GLU A 326 -20.60 -3.71 -4.57
CA GLU A 326 -20.37 -4.71 -3.52
C GLU A 326 -20.78 -4.09 -2.17
N VAL A 327 -21.64 -4.79 -1.43
CA VAL A 327 -22.12 -4.36 -0.11
C VAL A 327 -21.94 -5.51 0.86
N TYR A 328 -21.14 -5.33 1.90
CA TYR A 328 -20.89 -6.36 2.92
C TYR A 328 -20.91 -5.76 4.32
N ASN A 329 -21.05 -6.59 5.37
CA ASN A 329 -21.06 -6.13 6.78
C ASN A 329 -22.01 -4.94 7.03
N CYS A 330 -23.21 -5.01 6.46
CA CYS A 330 -24.32 -4.06 6.67
C CYS A 330 -25.49 -4.76 7.38
N SER A 331 -25.28 -5.34 8.56
CA SER A 331 -26.28 -6.17 9.25
C SER A 331 -27.54 -5.42 9.69
N GLY A 332 -27.48 -4.09 9.82
CA GLY A 332 -28.64 -3.23 10.10
C GLY A 332 -29.49 -2.89 8.87
N LEU A 333 -29.08 -3.33 7.68
CA LEU A 333 -29.64 -2.88 6.42
C LEU A 333 -30.99 -3.55 6.14
N ASN A 334 -32.02 -2.72 5.97
CA ASN A 334 -33.38 -3.19 5.72
C ASN A 334 -33.77 -3.07 4.25
N ARG A 335 -33.24 -2.04 3.55
CA ARG A 335 -33.61 -1.75 2.16
C ARG A 335 -32.42 -1.24 1.34
N ILE A 336 -32.32 -1.71 0.10
CA ILE A 336 -31.39 -1.19 -0.90
C ILE A 336 -32.21 -0.77 -2.11
N ASN A 337 -32.07 0.49 -2.52
CA ASN A 337 -32.61 0.99 -3.79
C ASN A 337 -31.46 1.46 -4.68
N VAL A 338 -31.22 0.76 -5.77
CA VAL A 338 -30.17 1.09 -6.75
C VAL A 338 -30.82 1.46 -8.08
N ASP A 339 -30.78 2.74 -8.42
CA ASP A 339 -31.15 3.25 -9.73
C ASP A 339 -29.88 3.38 -10.59
N ALA A 340 -29.47 2.27 -11.19
CA ALA A 340 -28.22 2.17 -11.95
C ALA A 340 -28.43 1.37 -13.26
N PRO A 341 -28.86 2.03 -14.35
CA PRO A 341 -29.26 1.37 -15.59
C PRO A 341 -28.10 0.69 -16.35
N ASN A 342 -26.86 0.87 -15.90
CA ASN A 342 -25.66 0.23 -16.46
C ASN A 342 -24.98 -0.74 -15.47
N LEU A 343 -25.65 -1.12 -14.37
CA LEU A 343 -25.10 -2.04 -13.38
C LEU A 343 -24.95 -3.47 -13.96
N LEU A 344 -23.74 -4.01 -13.92
CA LEU A 344 -23.39 -5.32 -14.46
C LEU A 344 -23.27 -6.39 -13.36
N SER A 345 -22.78 -6.02 -12.18
CA SER A 345 -22.76 -6.90 -11.00
C SER A 345 -23.23 -6.23 -9.72
N PHE A 346 -23.93 -7.00 -8.90
CA PHE A 346 -24.34 -6.62 -7.55
C PHE A 346 -24.05 -7.78 -6.59
N ASP A 347 -23.12 -7.58 -5.68
CA ASP A 347 -22.73 -8.58 -4.68
C ASP A 347 -23.12 -8.07 -3.28
N PHE A 348 -23.88 -8.88 -2.55
CA PHE A 348 -24.28 -8.59 -1.18
C PHE A 348 -23.84 -9.73 -0.24
N GLU A 349 -23.13 -9.38 0.83
CA GLU A 349 -22.66 -10.33 1.85
C GLU A 349 -23.02 -9.86 3.26
N ASP A 350 -24.22 -10.23 3.74
CA ASP A 350 -24.60 -10.16 5.15
C ASP A 350 -25.94 -10.88 5.45
N ASN A 351 -26.34 -10.89 6.72
CA ASN A 351 -27.63 -11.39 7.20
C ASN A 351 -28.25 -10.41 8.21
N PRO A 352 -29.53 -10.01 8.07
CA PRO A 352 -30.50 -10.40 7.04
C PRO A 352 -30.22 -9.81 5.65
N ILE A 353 -30.68 -10.52 4.61
CA ILE A 353 -30.72 -9.97 3.25
C ILE A 353 -31.81 -8.88 3.20
N PRO A 354 -31.48 -7.63 2.82
CA PRO A 354 -32.43 -6.53 2.76
C PRO A 354 -33.42 -6.70 1.60
N ILE A 355 -34.50 -5.91 1.63
CA ILE A 355 -35.36 -5.75 0.44
C ILE A 355 -34.57 -4.95 -0.60
N VAL A 356 -34.26 -5.58 -1.73
CA VAL A 356 -33.50 -4.96 -2.83
C VAL A 356 -34.46 -4.58 -3.97
N SER A 357 -34.41 -3.31 -4.36
CA SER A 357 -35.05 -2.75 -5.55
C SER A 357 -33.96 -2.22 -6.48
N THR A 358 -33.83 -2.77 -7.68
CA THR A 358 -32.83 -2.32 -8.67
C THR A 358 -33.50 -1.93 -9.99
N ASN A 359 -33.12 -0.79 -10.53
CA ASN A 359 -33.36 -0.41 -11.92
C ASN A 359 -32.06 -0.60 -12.70
N ALA A 360 -31.82 -1.84 -13.14
CA ALA A 360 -30.56 -2.30 -13.74
C ALA A 360 -30.84 -3.08 -15.05
N PRO A 361 -29.87 -3.13 -15.98
CA PRO A 361 -30.04 -3.81 -17.25
C PRO A 361 -30.07 -5.34 -17.06
N CYS A 362 -30.76 -6.04 -17.96
CA CYS A 362 -30.75 -7.49 -18.01
C CYS A 362 -29.79 -7.96 -19.13
N PRO A 363 -28.80 -8.83 -18.87
CA PRO A 363 -28.58 -9.58 -17.62
C PRO A 363 -27.76 -8.80 -16.56
N LEU A 364 -28.21 -8.87 -15.30
CA LEU A 364 -27.48 -8.42 -14.11
C LEU A 364 -26.96 -9.64 -13.36
N ASN A 365 -25.65 -9.69 -13.06
CA ASN A 365 -25.08 -10.72 -12.20
C ASN A 365 -25.32 -10.35 -10.74
N VAL A 366 -26.09 -11.16 -10.01
CA VAL A 366 -26.36 -10.92 -8.59
C VAL A 366 -25.82 -12.06 -7.76
N HIS A 367 -24.98 -11.75 -6.77
CA HIS A 367 -24.48 -12.71 -5.79
C HIS A 367 -24.96 -12.33 -4.40
N PHE A 368 -25.51 -13.31 -3.66
CA PHE A 368 -25.83 -13.17 -2.25
C PHE A 368 -25.03 -14.22 -1.47
N SER A 369 -24.13 -13.78 -0.61
CA SER A 369 -23.46 -14.62 0.39
C SER A 369 -24.01 -14.30 1.79
N ASN A 370 -24.12 -15.32 2.64
CA ASN A 370 -24.52 -15.16 4.04
C ASN A 370 -23.29 -15.39 4.92
N SER A 371 -22.97 -14.43 5.77
CA SER A 371 -21.82 -14.44 6.69
C SER A 371 -22.14 -15.04 8.08
N GLY A 372 -23.38 -15.52 8.33
CA GLY A 372 -23.82 -16.05 9.62
C GLY A 372 -24.60 -17.38 9.56
N ASP A 373 -24.90 -17.95 10.74
CA ASP A 373 -25.74 -19.14 10.87
C ASP A 373 -27.09 -18.92 10.16
N ILE A 374 -27.44 -19.85 9.27
CA ILE A 374 -28.72 -19.85 8.57
C ILE A 374 -29.79 -20.00 9.65
N ASP A 375 -30.61 -18.97 9.90
CA ASP A 375 -31.77 -19.11 10.78
C ASP A 375 -32.74 -20.09 10.11
N THR A 376 -32.64 -21.38 10.40
CA THR A 376 -33.48 -22.43 9.78
C THR A 376 -34.95 -22.35 10.19
N ARG A 377 -35.39 -21.31 10.92
CA ARG A 377 -36.79 -21.11 11.31
C ARG A 377 -37.73 -20.88 10.13
N TRP A 378 -37.22 -20.54 8.94
CA TRP A 378 -38.03 -20.50 7.70
C TRP A 378 -38.40 -21.90 7.15
N TYR A 379 -37.83 -22.99 7.68
CA TYR A 379 -38.28 -24.36 7.36
C TYR A 379 -39.49 -24.83 8.17
N LEU A 380 -39.92 -24.08 9.20
CA LEU A 380 -40.91 -24.53 10.18
C LEU A 380 -42.30 -23.87 10.06
N ASN A 381 -42.63 -23.18 8.96
CA ASN A 381 -43.98 -22.68 8.71
C ASN A 381 -44.51 -23.03 7.32
#